data_AF-A0A160TE16-F1
#
_entry.id   AF-A0A160TE16-F1
#
_cell.length_a   1.000
_cell.length_b   1.000
_cell.length_c   1.000
_cell.angle_alpha   90.00
_cell.angle_beta   90.00
_cell.angle_gamma   90.00
#
_symmetry.space_group_name_H-M   'P 1'
#
loop_
_entity.id
_entity.type
_entity.pdbx_description
1 polymer ?
#
loop_
_entity_poly.entity_id
_entity_poly.type
_entity_poly.pdbx_seq_one_letter_code
_entity_poly.pdbx_strand_id
1 'polypeptide(L)'
;MATFSNLLTHPLLLQRLAQLKYESPTPIQLAAIPLVLAGKDLMAAAPTGTGKTAAFVLPVLQLMAQHPRPLNEYDKALPRVLVIAPTRELAQQLEASLNQYGKLTDQKVLMLCGGQDNARQRQDALKGCDIVVATPGRLYELMNNRILDFEALQCLILDEADRLLDMGFADDLQLIIKRLPATRQNLMFSATSSEPVRELAAMIMPNATALGQAQANRTSIDVKQWLVPVDHTDKGNATITLLRENKWSQVLIFTKTKAGADVLLEQLKEEGFKAEALHGDKHQSERNRILNAFKTHKLPILVATDIAARGLDIANLPAVVNHDLPPVAEDYIHRIGRTGRAGEKGVAISLVAAHEIDTLSEIEQLIGRILPRKDLIGHVPNHRVPDSAPKSRKRKEEQPLGKKANKRRSNKATPPRNTGTGERKKAGGDRSAENNGNSLFAGRKNITKRSID
;
A
#
# COMPACT_ATOMS: atom_id res chain seq x y z
N MET A 1 -18.44 23.34 5.26
CA MET A 1 -17.41 22.33 4.95
C MET A 1 -17.10 21.58 6.23
N ALA A 2 -16.86 20.27 6.17
CA ALA A 2 -16.47 19.51 7.36
C ALA A 2 -15.06 19.92 7.82
N THR A 3 -14.85 20.07 9.12
CA THR A 3 -13.56 20.45 9.71
C THR A 3 -12.97 19.30 10.54
N PHE A 4 -11.67 19.35 10.84
CA PHE A 4 -11.05 18.39 11.76
C PHE A 4 -11.67 18.40 13.15
N SER A 5 -12.19 19.55 13.61
CA SER A 5 -12.92 19.66 14.89
C SER A 5 -14.26 18.91 14.89
N ASN A 6 -14.80 18.52 13.74
CA ASN A 6 -15.95 17.61 13.68
C ASN A 6 -15.55 16.13 13.81
N LEU A 7 -14.27 15.79 13.60
CA LEU A 7 -13.78 14.41 13.57
C LEU A 7 -12.96 14.04 14.80
N LEU A 8 -12.21 15.00 15.35
CA LEU A 8 -11.30 14.83 16.47
C LEU A 8 -11.73 15.75 17.62
N THR A 9 -11.53 15.28 18.84
CA THR A 9 -11.96 15.97 20.07
C THR A 9 -10.78 16.30 20.99
N HIS A 10 -9.59 15.75 20.78
CA HIS A 10 -8.44 16.00 21.64
C HIS A 10 -7.82 17.39 21.39
N PRO A 11 -7.77 18.28 22.39
CA PRO A 11 -7.42 19.69 22.19
C PRO A 11 -5.97 19.88 21.68
N LEU A 12 -5.01 19.09 22.18
CA LEU A 12 -3.61 19.19 21.75
C LEU A 12 -3.41 18.74 20.30
N LEU A 13 -4.22 17.80 19.80
CA LEU A 13 -4.15 17.38 18.41
C LEU A 13 -4.77 18.42 17.49
N LEU A 14 -5.91 19.00 17.86
CA LEU A 14 -6.52 20.11 17.12
C LEU A 14 -5.60 21.33 17.07
N GLN A 15 -4.97 21.69 18.19
CA GLN A 15 -3.95 22.74 18.25
C GLN A 15 -2.79 22.42 17.30
N ARG A 16 -2.31 21.17 17.29
CA ARG A 16 -1.21 20.77 16.42
C ARG A 16 -1.58 20.84 14.94
N LEU A 17 -2.79 20.41 14.56
CA LEU A 17 -3.29 20.51 13.19
C LEU A 17 -3.40 21.97 12.72
N ALA A 18 -3.84 22.87 13.59
CA ALA A 18 -3.88 24.30 13.30
C ALA A 18 -2.46 24.87 13.03
N GLN A 19 -1.46 24.50 13.83
CA GLN A 19 -0.05 24.89 13.61
C GLN A 19 0.50 24.37 12.28
N LEU A 20 0.07 23.17 11.87
CA LEU A 20 0.45 22.54 10.61
C LEU A 20 -0.36 23.05 9.41
N LYS A 21 -1.31 23.97 9.63
CA LYS A 21 -2.22 24.51 8.61
C LYS A 21 -3.04 23.42 7.90
N TYR A 22 -3.47 22.40 8.64
CA TYR A 22 -4.41 21.40 8.16
C TYR A 22 -5.83 21.95 8.27
N GLU A 23 -6.34 22.52 7.17
CA GLU A 23 -7.63 23.24 7.17
C GLU A 23 -8.84 22.31 7.08
N SER A 24 -8.84 21.40 6.11
CA SER A 24 -9.97 20.51 5.82
C SER A 24 -9.53 19.05 5.67
N PRO A 25 -10.29 18.09 6.23
CA PRO A 25 -10.02 16.67 6.07
C PRO A 25 -10.28 16.20 4.64
N THR A 26 -9.43 15.30 4.15
CA THR A 26 -9.62 14.66 2.84
C THR A 26 -10.79 13.67 2.86
N PRO A 27 -11.34 13.26 1.71
CA PRO A 27 -12.46 12.29 1.68
C PRO A 27 -12.17 10.98 2.42
N ILE A 28 -10.94 10.47 2.33
CA ILE A 28 -10.55 9.25 3.05
C ILE A 28 -10.46 9.50 4.57
N GLN A 29 -10.02 10.68 5.00
CA GLN A 29 -9.98 11.05 6.42
C GLN A 29 -11.39 11.19 7.01
N LEU A 30 -12.31 11.83 6.27
CA LEU A 30 -13.72 11.95 6.66
C LEU A 30 -14.39 10.59 6.87
N ALA A 31 -14.10 9.62 6.01
CA ALA A 31 -14.69 8.29 6.09
C ALA A 31 -14.00 7.39 7.13
N ALA A 32 -12.67 7.44 7.23
CA ALA A 32 -11.91 6.52 8.07
C ALA A 32 -11.86 6.93 9.55
N ILE A 33 -11.64 8.22 9.85
CA ILE A 33 -11.39 8.69 11.22
C ILE A 33 -12.50 8.26 12.20
N PRO A 34 -13.79 8.43 11.89
CA PRO A 34 -14.86 8.00 12.81
C PRO A 34 -14.89 6.49 13.05
N LEU A 35 -14.57 5.68 12.04
CA LEU A 35 -14.54 4.22 12.16
C LEU A 35 -13.37 3.76 13.03
N VAL A 36 -12.20 4.40 12.87
CA VAL A 36 -11.02 4.11 13.70
C VAL A 36 -11.28 4.47 15.15
N LEU A 37 -11.86 5.65 15.43
CA LEU A 37 -12.23 6.08 16.79
C LEU A 37 -13.27 5.15 17.44
N ALA A 38 -14.16 4.57 16.65
CA ALA A 38 -15.15 3.59 17.11
C ALA A 38 -14.56 2.19 17.37
N GLY A 39 -13.24 2.00 17.20
CA GLY A 39 -12.58 0.71 17.41
C GLY A 39 -12.87 -0.34 16.34
N LYS A 40 -13.42 0.04 15.18
CA LYS A 40 -13.72 -0.90 14.10
C LYS A 40 -12.47 -1.29 13.32
N ASP A 41 -12.41 -2.54 12.90
CA ASP A 41 -11.46 -3.01 11.90
C ASP A 41 -11.76 -2.36 10.55
N LEU A 42 -10.73 -1.89 9.84
CA LEU A 42 -10.88 -1.07 8.64
C LEU A 42 -9.91 -1.49 7.54
N MET A 43 -10.46 -1.85 6.38
CA MET A 43 -9.71 -2.01 5.13
C MET A 43 -9.97 -0.78 4.25
N ALA A 44 -8.96 0.06 4.06
CA ALA A 44 -9.06 1.27 3.27
C ALA A 44 -8.17 1.21 2.03
N ALA A 45 -8.79 1.14 0.85
CA ALA A 45 -8.11 1.24 -0.43
C ALA A 45 -8.22 2.68 -0.95
N ALA A 46 -7.11 3.40 -0.95
CA ALA A 46 -7.02 4.73 -1.55
C ALA A 46 -5.61 4.99 -2.08
N PRO A 47 -5.46 5.73 -3.18
CA PRO A 47 -4.15 6.05 -3.74
C PRO A 47 -3.23 6.75 -2.75
N THR A 48 -1.93 6.66 -3.02
CA THR A 48 -0.94 7.44 -2.28
C THR A 48 -1.21 8.94 -2.45
N GLY A 49 -0.94 9.74 -1.41
CA GLY A 49 -1.18 11.19 -1.42
C GLY A 49 -2.63 11.62 -1.13
N THR A 50 -3.56 10.70 -0.91
CA THR A 50 -4.93 11.02 -0.49
C THR A 50 -5.06 11.35 1.00
N GLY A 51 -3.96 11.32 1.76
CA GLY A 51 -3.95 11.59 3.20
C GLY A 51 -4.24 10.38 4.08
N LYS A 52 -4.04 9.14 3.58
CA LYS A 52 -4.19 7.88 4.32
C LYS A 52 -3.47 7.87 5.67
N THR A 53 -2.22 8.35 5.69
CA THR A 53 -1.42 8.40 6.92
C THR A 53 -2.13 9.16 8.04
N ALA A 54 -2.59 10.38 7.78
CA ALA A 54 -3.33 11.15 8.77
C ALA A 54 -4.70 10.49 9.13
N ALA A 55 -5.29 9.74 8.20
CA ALA A 55 -6.57 9.06 8.42
C ALA A 55 -6.50 7.96 9.49
N PHE A 56 -5.35 7.32 9.71
CA PHE A 56 -5.15 6.40 10.83
C PHE A 56 -4.31 6.96 11.97
N VAL A 57 -3.30 7.80 11.69
CA VAL A 57 -2.42 8.32 12.73
C VAL A 57 -3.18 9.24 13.70
N LEU A 58 -3.99 10.17 13.19
CA LEU A 58 -4.71 11.12 14.04
C LEU A 58 -5.68 10.47 15.03
N PRO A 59 -6.59 9.57 14.61
CA PRO A 59 -7.49 8.91 15.55
C PRO A 59 -6.74 8.00 16.52
N VAL A 60 -5.67 7.32 16.10
CA VAL A 60 -4.85 6.48 16.99
C VAL A 60 -4.15 7.32 18.05
N LEU A 61 -3.52 8.44 17.67
CA LEU A 61 -2.91 9.37 18.63
C LEU A 61 -3.95 9.94 19.61
N GLN A 62 -5.18 10.23 19.13
CA GLN A 62 -6.26 10.71 19.99
C GLN A 62 -6.63 9.65 21.03
N LEU A 63 -6.87 8.41 20.60
CA LEU A 63 -7.17 7.31 21.52
C LEU A 63 -6.02 7.06 22.50
N MET A 64 -4.78 7.24 22.06
CA MET A 64 -3.62 7.12 22.93
C MET A 64 -3.56 8.20 24.00
N ALA A 65 -3.80 9.46 23.63
CA ALA A 65 -3.79 10.60 24.53
C ALA A 65 -4.98 10.62 25.50
N GLN A 66 -6.15 10.12 25.08
CA GLN A 66 -7.35 9.98 25.93
C GLN A 66 -7.23 8.84 26.95
N HIS A 67 -6.36 7.88 26.67
CA HIS A 67 -6.10 6.73 27.54
C HIS A 67 -4.59 6.63 27.83
N PRO A 68 -4.03 7.59 28.60
CA PRO A 68 -2.62 7.54 28.99
C PRO A 68 -2.38 6.33 29.88
N ARG A 69 -1.19 5.71 29.77
CA ARG A 69 -0.81 4.66 30.72
C ARG A 69 -0.50 5.28 32.08
N PRO A 70 -0.86 4.61 33.18
CA PRO A 70 -0.29 4.91 34.49
C PRO A 70 1.24 4.81 34.42
N LEU A 71 1.95 5.79 34.96
CA LEU A 71 3.41 5.75 35.11
C LEU A 71 3.74 4.84 36.30
N ASN A 72 3.85 3.54 36.07
CA ASN A 72 4.28 2.58 37.08
C ASN A 72 5.70 2.12 36.76
N GLU A 73 6.57 1.96 37.76
CA GLU A 73 7.98 1.56 37.57
C GLU A 73 8.16 0.19 36.87
N TYR A 74 7.12 -0.64 36.87
CA TYR A 74 7.11 -1.98 36.25
C TYR A 74 6.54 -2.00 34.81
N ASP A 75 5.96 -0.88 34.34
CA ASP A 75 5.55 -0.70 32.95
C ASP A 75 6.81 -0.39 32.12
N LYS A 76 7.63 -1.39 31.84
CA LYS A 76 8.60 -1.32 30.73
C LYS A 76 7.76 -0.93 29.51
N ALA A 77 7.91 0.28 28.97
CA ALA A 77 6.96 0.84 28.00
C ALA A 77 6.76 -0.12 26.81
N LEU A 78 5.66 -0.89 26.91
CA LEU A 78 5.26 -1.88 25.92
C LEU A 78 4.56 -1.13 24.78
N PRO A 79 4.85 -1.45 23.51
CA PRO A 79 4.13 -0.87 22.39
C PRO A 79 2.62 -1.16 22.48
N ARG A 80 1.79 -0.13 22.32
CA ARG A 80 0.32 -0.23 22.17
C ARG A 80 -0.08 -0.23 20.71
N VAL A 81 0.76 0.33 19.85
CA VAL A 81 0.52 0.45 18.42
C VAL A 81 1.72 -0.11 17.67
N LEU A 82 1.43 -0.92 16.66
CA LEU A 82 2.40 -1.46 15.73
C LEU A 82 1.97 -1.08 14.32
N VAL A 83 2.85 -0.36 13.61
CA VAL A 83 2.69 0.00 12.21
C VAL A 83 3.72 -0.76 11.40
N ILE A 84 3.27 -1.61 10.48
CA ILE A 84 4.14 -2.34 9.56
C ILE A 84 4.11 -1.63 8.21
N ALA A 85 5.30 -1.29 7.72
CA ALA A 85 5.52 -0.64 6.43
C ALA A 85 6.49 -1.48 5.56
N PRO A 86 6.35 -1.48 4.23
CA PRO A 86 7.08 -2.39 3.36
C PRO A 86 8.55 -2.01 3.18
N THR A 87 8.87 -0.71 3.23
CA THR A 87 10.24 -0.22 3.09
C THR A 87 10.64 0.68 4.25
N ARG A 88 11.95 0.84 4.40
CA ARG A 88 12.51 1.74 5.40
C ARG A 88 12.12 3.19 5.14
N GLU A 89 12.09 3.61 3.88
CA GLU A 89 11.76 4.96 3.48
C GLU A 89 10.32 5.33 3.88
N LEU A 90 9.39 4.37 3.80
CA LEU A 90 8.01 4.53 4.28
C LEU A 90 7.92 4.52 5.80
N ALA A 91 8.65 3.61 6.44
CA ALA A 91 8.74 3.58 7.90
C ALA A 91 9.26 4.93 8.46
N GLN A 92 10.27 5.52 7.82
CA GLN A 92 10.80 6.84 8.17
C GLN A 92 9.76 7.96 7.97
N GLN A 93 8.99 7.91 6.88
CA GLN A 93 7.91 8.87 6.63
C GLN A 93 6.78 8.75 7.66
N LEU A 94 6.45 7.53 8.05
CA LEU A 94 5.45 7.25 9.07
C LEU A 94 5.92 7.68 10.46
N GLU A 95 7.16 7.37 10.84
CA GLU A 95 7.78 7.84 12.07
C GLU A 95 7.78 9.38 12.11
N ALA A 96 8.22 10.04 11.03
CA ALA A 96 8.21 11.49 10.94
C ALA A 96 6.79 12.05 11.07
N SER A 97 5.79 11.43 10.44
CA SER A 97 4.39 11.83 10.55
C SER A 97 3.86 11.66 11.97
N LEU A 98 4.11 10.51 12.61
CA LEU A 98 3.72 10.25 14.00
C LEU A 98 4.33 11.27 14.96
N ASN A 99 5.63 11.57 14.83
CA ASN A 99 6.31 12.59 15.62
C ASN A 99 5.78 14.00 15.31
N GLN A 100 5.45 14.29 14.04
CA GLN A 100 4.93 15.59 13.62
C GLN A 100 3.54 15.84 14.20
N TYR A 101 2.61 14.87 14.10
CA TYR A 101 1.25 14.99 14.61
C TYR A 101 1.19 14.83 16.13
N GLY A 102 1.98 13.93 16.69
CA GLY A 102 2.04 13.60 18.12
C GLY A 102 2.93 14.51 18.96
N LYS A 103 3.50 15.59 18.38
CA LYS A 103 4.44 16.50 19.05
C LYS A 103 3.93 17.02 20.41
N LEU A 104 2.61 17.13 20.60
CA LEU A 104 1.98 17.63 21.82
C LEU A 104 1.32 16.52 22.66
N THR A 105 1.50 15.23 22.33
CA THR A 105 0.81 14.11 23.01
C THR A 105 1.77 13.11 23.70
N ASP A 106 3.06 13.47 23.82
CA ASP A 106 4.13 12.74 24.55
C ASP A 106 4.29 11.24 24.20
N GLN A 107 3.87 10.81 23.02
CA GLN A 107 4.01 9.41 22.59
C GLN A 107 5.43 9.14 22.07
N LYS A 108 6.07 8.08 22.57
CA LYS A 108 7.40 7.64 22.12
C LYS A 108 7.27 6.70 20.92
N VAL A 109 7.85 7.09 19.80
CA VAL A 109 7.89 6.30 18.56
C VAL A 109 9.26 5.64 18.41
N LEU A 110 9.27 4.34 18.11
CA LEU A 110 10.47 3.57 17.80
C LEU A 110 10.37 3.03 16.38
N MET A 111 11.34 3.39 15.53
CA MET A 111 11.45 2.83 14.18
C MET A 111 12.43 1.65 14.11
N LEU A 112 11.99 0.52 13.52
CA LEU A 112 12.76 -0.72 13.38
C LEU A 112 12.86 -1.13 11.91
N CYS A 113 13.99 -0.85 11.28
CA CYS A 113 14.24 -1.22 9.89
C CYS A 113 15.62 -1.85 9.71
N GLY A 114 15.75 -2.75 8.73
CA GLY A 114 17.03 -3.31 8.31
C GLY A 114 18.00 -2.25 7.74
N GLY A 115 19.30 -2.54 7.79
CA GLY A 115 20.35 -1.63 7.30
C GLY A 115 20.62 -0.41 8.19
N GLN A 116 20.28 -0.50 9.47
CA GLN A 116 20.69 0.43 10.52
C GLN A 116 21.54 -0.32 11.58
N ASP A 117 22.19 0.42 12.47
CA ASP A 117 22.98 -0.16 13.56
C ASP A 117 22.08 -0.99 14.50
N ASN A 118 22.33 -2.31 14.49
CA ASN A 118 21.58 -3.28 15.27
C ASN A 118 21.73 -3.07 16.78
N ALA A 119 22.90 -2.63 17.26
CA ALA A 119 23.15 -2.40 18.67
C ALA A 119 22.37 -1.17 19.15
N ARG A 120 22.35 -0.11 18.34
CA ARG A 120 21.58 1.11 18.63
C ARG A 120 20.07 0.84 18.70
N GLN A 121 19.50 0.15 17.70
CA GLN A 121 18.07 -0.19 17.70
C GLN A 121 17.69 -1.07 18.90
N ARG A 122 18.57 -1.99 19.30
CA ARG A 122 18.37 -2.81 20.51
C ARG A 122 18.37 -1.96 21.77
N GLN A 123 19.31 -1.01 21.89
CA GLN A 123 19.37 -0.10 23.04
C GLN A 123 18.14 0.81 23.11
N ASP A 124 17.68 1.34 21.96
CA ASP A 124 16.49 2.18 21.90
C ASP A 124 15.22 1.38 22.23
N ALA A 125 15.13 0.12 21.79
CA ALA A 125 14.06 -0.79 22.19
C ALA A 125 14.00 -1.02 23.71
N LEU A 126 15.16 -1.15 24.36
CA LEU A 126 15.24 -1.35 25.82
C LEU A 126 14.79 -0.12 26.64
N LYS A 127 14.79 1.08 26.05
CA LYS A 127 14.25 2.30 26.70
C LYS A 127 12.72 2.31 26.76
N GLY A 128 12.07 1.42 26.00
CA GLY A 128 10.63 1.30 25.90
C GLY A 128 10.00 2.38 25.00
N CYS A 129 8.84 2.06 24.43
CA CYS A 129 8.13 2.93 23.48
C CYS A 129 6.62 2.67 23.50
N ASP A 130 5.83 3.63 23.00
CA ASP A 130 4.38 3.52 22.91
C ASP A 130 3.94 3.02 21.53
N ILE A 131 4.70 3.39 20.49
CA ILE A 131 4.41 3.08 19.08
C ILE A 131 5.66 2.50 18.42
N VAL A 132 5.51 1.37 17.74
CA VAL A 132 6.55 0.81 16.88
C VAL A 132 6.18 0.99 15.42
N VAL A 133 7.10 1.49 14.60
CA VAL A 133 7.01 1.50 13.14
C VAL A 133 8.10 0.58 12.60
N ALA A 134 7.76 -0.44 11.82
CA ALA A 134 8.75 -1.45 11.44
C ALA A 134 8.59 -2.04 10.05
N THR A 135 9.69 -2.51 9.48
CA THR A 135 9.69 -3.40 8.31
C THR A 135 9.62 -4.87 8.76
N PRO A 136 8.91 -5.77 8.05
CA PRO A 136 8.62 -7.14 8.51
C PRO A 136 9.83 -7.93 8.98
N GLY A 137 10.89 -8.06 8.17
CA GLY A 137 12.05 -8.89 8.51
C GLY A 137 12.74 -8.46 9.81
N ARG A 138 12.96 -7.15 9.99
CA ARG A 138 13.61 -6.61 11.21
C ARG A 138 12.72 -6.77 12.44
N LEU A 139 11.42 -6.55 12.28
CA LEU A 139 10.45 -6.76 13.35
C LEU A 139 10.45 -8.20 13.84
N TYR A 140 10.37 -9.15 12.90
CA TYR A 140 10.35 -10.58 13.20
C TYR A 140 11.62 -11.01 13.94
N GLU A 141 12.80 -10.57 13.49
CA GLU A 141 14.08 -10.86 14.15
C GLU A 141 14.09 -10.40 15.63
N LEU A 142 13.66 -9.16 15.90
CA LEU A 142 13.65 -8.61 17.26
C LEU A 142 12.59 -9.27 18.16
N MET A 143 11.44 -9.64 17.60
CA MET A 143 10.44 -10.45 18.31
C MET A 143 10.98 -11.86 18.62
N ASN A 144 11.70 -12.48 17.67
CA ASN A 144 12.28 -13.81 17.85
C ASN A 144 13.35 -13.86 18.94
N ASN A 145 14.15 -12.79 19.00
CA ASN A 145 15.18 -12.62 20.04
C ASN A 145 14.61 -12.12 21.38
N ARG A 146 13.28 -12.01 21.51
CA ARG A 146 12.56 -11.51 22.71
C ARG A 146 13.07 -10.15 23.20
N ILE A 147 13.49 -9.29 22.27
CA ILE A 147 13.96 -7.93 22.57
C ILE A 147 12.76 -6.98 22.76
N LEU A 148 11.67 -7.21 22.02
CA LEU A 148 10.42 -6.46 22.12
C LEU A 148 9.25 -7.40 22.37
N ASP A 149 8.33 -6.95 23.22
CA ASP A 149 7.11 -7.67 23.57
C ASP A 149 5.90 -6.80 23.19
N PHE A 150 4.91 -7.43 22.55
CA PHE A 150 3.68 -6.81 22.07
C PHE A 150 2.45 -7.27 22.86
N GLU A 151 2.61 -7.84 24.05
CA GLU A 151 1.49 -8.28 24.90
C GLU A 151 0.45 -7.16 25.13
N ALA A 152 0.91 -5.92 25.25
CA ALA A 152 0.06 -4.75 25.45
C ALA A 152 -0.51 -4.12 24.15
N LEU A 153 -0.28 -4.74 22.99
CA LEU A 153 -0.72 -4.19 21.70
C LEU A 153 -2.25 -4.08 21.63
N GLN A 154 -2.72 -2.91 21.21
CA GLN A 154 -4.13 -2.57 21.05
C GLN A 154 -4.51 -2.32 19.59
N CYS A 155 -3.55 -1.88 18.76
CA CYS A 155 -3.78 -1.58 17.35
C CYS A 155 -2.63 -2.09 16.46
N LEU A 156 -2.96 -2.90 15.45
CA LEU A 156 -2.09 -3.26 14.35
C LEU A 156 -2.47 -2.47 13.09
N ILE A 157 -1.49 -1.86 12.44
CA ILE A 157 -1.68 -1.12 11.20
C ILE A 157 -0.75 -1.71 10.13
N LEU A 158 -1.33 -2.14 9.01
CA LEU A 158 -0.59 -2.50 7.80
C LEU A 158 -0.72 -1.35 6.81
N ASP A 159 0.36 -0.59 6.60
CA ASP A 159 0.38 0.48 5.59
C ASP A 159 1.01 -0.02 4.29
N GLU A 160 0.43 0.41 3.17
CA GLU A 160 0.73 -0.08 1.82
C GLU A 160 0.76 -1.62 1.74
N ALA A 161 -0.34 -2.24 2.13
CA ALA A 161 -0.49 -3.70 2.19
C ALA A 161 -0.28 -4.41 0.85
N ASP A 162 -0.67 -3.78 -0.27
CA ASP A 162 -0.32 -4.23 -1.62
C ASP A 162 1.19 -4.38 -1.78
N ARG A 163 1.95 -3.34 -1.42
CA ARG A 163 3.42 -3.38 -1.53
C ARG A 163 4.08 -4.37 -0.59
N LEU A 164 3.52 -4.59 0.59
CA LEU A 164 4.00 -5.64 1.50
C LEU A 164 3.94 -7.02 0.82
N LEU A 165 2.84 -7.29 0.09
CA LEU A 165 2.67 -8.54 -0.65
C LEU A 165 3.55 -8.61 -1.90
N ASP A 166 3.67 -7.53 -2.67
CA ASP A 166 4.52 -7.47 -3.87
C ASP A 166 6.00 -7.73 -3.55
N MET A 167 6.43 -7.41 -2.32
CA MET A 167 7.78 -7.65 -1.82
C MET A 167 7.97 -9.04 -1.22
N GLY A 168 6.95 -9.89 -1.25
CA GLY A 168 7.01 -11.27 -0.75
C GLY A 168 6.92 -11.39 0.77
N PHE A 169 6.48 -10.35 1.50
CA PHE A 169 6.40 -10.39 2.96
C PHE A 169 5.17 -11.14 3.50
N ALA A 170 4.42 -11.86 2.67
CA ALA A 170 3.22 -12.57 3.09
C ALA A 170 3.50 -13.56 4.25
N ASP A 171 4.55 -14.36 4.12
CA ASP A 171 4.94 -15.35 5.14
C ASP A 171 5.45 -14.68 6.42
N ASP A 172 6.28 -13.64 6.29
CA ASP A 172 6.78 -12.86 7.43
C ASP A 172 5.62 -12.22 8.21
N LEU A 173 4.64 -11.65 7.51
CA LEU A 173 3.44 -11.07 8.12
C LEU A 173 2.66 -12.12 8.89
N GLN A 174 2.47 -13.33 8.34
CA GLN A 174 1.79 -14.41 9.06
C GLN A 174 2.54 -14.81 10.34
N LEU A 175 3.87 -14.90 10.28
CA LEU A 175 4.70 -15.24 11.44
C LEU A 175 4.64 -14.16 12.53
N ILE A 176 4.68 -12.88 12.13
CA ILE A 176 4.54 -11.74 13.05
C ILE A 176 3.16 -11.76 13.70
N ILE A 177 2.09 -11.85 12.91
CA ILE A 177 0.71 -11.77 13.39
C ILE A 177 0.36 -12.89 14.37
N LYS A 178 0.87 -14.11 14.14
CA LYS A 178 0.72 -15.25 15.06
C LYS A 178 1.28 -14.98 16.47
N ARG A 179 2.20 -14.03 16.61
CA ARG A 179 2.81 -13.65 17.90
C ARG A 179 2.16 -12.42 18.53
N LEU A 180 1.18 -11.80 17.87
CA LEU A 180 0.46 -10.64 18.40
C LEU A 180 -0.78 -11.08 19.19
N PRO A 181 -1.26 -10.27 20.16
CA PRO A 181 -2.49 -10.56 20.90
C PRO A 181 -3.69 -10.73 19.96
N ALA A 182 -4.53 -11.74 20.21
CA ALA A 182 -5.72 -12.02 19.39
C ALA A 182 -6.73 -10.86 19.39
N THR A 183 -6.93 -10.23 20.55
CA THR A 183 -7.81 -9.07 20.70
C THR A 183 -7.04 -7.78 20.47
N ARG A 184 -7.24 -7.18 19.30
CA ARG A 184 -6.67 -5.89 18.89
C ARG A 184 -7.52 -5.31 17.75
N GLN A 185 -7.45 -4.01 17.50
CA GLN A 185 -7.98 -3.39 16.29
C GLN A 185 -6.98 -3.60 15.15
N ASN A 186 -7.45 -4.01 13.97
CA ASN A 186 -6.63 -4.14 12.77
C ASN A 186 -7.05 -3.09 11.75
N LEU A 187 -6.07 -2.34 11.25
CA LEU A 187 -6.26 -1.37 10.19
C LEU A 187 -5.36 -1.78 9.01
N MET A 188 -5.92 -1.83 7.81
CA MET A 188 -5.18 -2.13 6.59
C MET A 188 -5.39 -1.01 5.58
N PHE A 189 -4.29 -0.39 5.17
CA PHE A 189 -4.28 0.67 4.16
C PHE A 189 -3.51 0.19 2.93
N SER A 190 -4.11 0.36 1.76
CA SER A 190 -3.54 -0.10 0.50
C SER A 190 -3.80 0.92 -0.59
N ALA A 191 -2.95 0.99 -1.62
CA ALA A 191 -3.24 1.80 -2.80
C ALA A 191 -4.21 1.08 -3.75
N THR A 192 -4.20 -0.26 -3.75
CA THR A 192 -5.07 -1.10 -4.56
C THR A 192 -5.94 -2.02 -3.70
N SER A 193 -6.94 -2.64 -4.31
CA SER A 193 -7.73 -3.72 -3.69
C SER A 193 -7.61 -4.98 -4.55
N SER A 194 -6.38 -5.46 -4.78
CA SER A 194 -6.13 -6.71 -5.50
C SER A 194 -6.63 -7.93 -4.71
N GLU A 195 -6.74 -9.09 -5.36
CA GLU A 195 -7.17 -10.34 -4.69
C GLU A 195 -6.23 -10.72 -3.53
N PRO A 196 -4.88 -10.70 -3.68
CA PRO A 196 -3.99 -11.01 -2.57
C PRO A 196 -4.20 -10.11 -1.33
N VAL A 197 -4.49 -8.83 -1.54
CA VAL A 197 -4.78 -7.89 -0.44
C VAL A 197 -6.11 -8.22 0.24
N ARG A 198 -7.14 -8.62 -0.52
CA ARG A 198 -8.41 -9.09 0.03
C ARG A 198 -8.25 -10.39 0.83
N GLU A 199 -7.46 -11.33 0.34
CA GLU A 199 -7.16 -12.59 1.03
C GLU A 199 -6.43 -12.34 2.36
N LEU A 200 -5.42 -11.45 2.34
CA LEU A 200 -4.71 -11.02 3.55
C LEU A 200 -5.68 -10.36 4.55
N ALA A 201 -6.57 -9.48 4.09
CA ALA A 201 -7.56 -8.82 4.95
C ALA A 201 -8.55 -9.84 5.54
N ALA A 202 -9.05 -10.78 4.74
CA ALA A 202 -9.97 -11.82 5.22
C ALA A 202 -9.35 -12.70 6.31
N MET A 203 -8.04 -12.95 6.23
CA MET A 203 -7.30 -13.74 7.23
C MET A 203 -7.10 -12.98 8.55
N ILE A 204 -6.79 -11.69 8.51
CA ILE A 204 -6.39 -10.91 9.69
C ILE A 204 -7.58 -10.21 10.36
N MET A 205 -8.58 -9.81 9.56
CA MET A 205 -9.65 -8.90 9.93
C MET A 205 -10.97 -9.24 9.19
N PRO A 206 -11.57 -10.42 9.46
CA PRO A 206 -12.68 -10.96 8.67
C PRO A 206 -13.95 -10.08 8.67
N ASN A 207 -14.13 -9.24 9.70
CA ASN A 207 -15.30 -8.36 9.86
C ASN A 207 -14.97 -6.89 9.56
N ALA A 208 -13.89 -6.62 8.81
CA ALA A 208 -13.46 -5.26 8.51
C ALA A 208 -14.48 -4.48 7.68
N THR A 209 -14.66 -3.21 8.02
CA THR A 209 -15.36 -2.27 7.13
C THR A 209 -14.45 -1.95 5.95
N ALA A 210 -14.96 -2.04 4.72
CA ALA A 210 -14.20 -1.73 3.50
C ALA A 210 -14.51 -0.32 2.97
N LEU A 211 -13.48 0.48 2.68
CA LEU A 211 -13.59 1.80 2.06
C LEU A 211 -12.80 1.89 0.75
N GLY A 212 -13.34 2.61 -0.24
CA GLY A 212 -12.60 3.06 -1.42
C GLY A 212 -12.32 2.03 -2.53
N GLN A 213 -12.85 0.80 -2.42
CA GLN A 213 -12.59 -0.29 -3.39
C GLN A 213 -12.94 0.08 -4.85
N ALA A 214 -14.00 0.85 -5.09
CA ALA A 214 -14.42 1.24 -6.45
C ALA A 214 -13.59 2.40 -7.06
N GLN A 215 -12.94 3.21 -6.22
CA GLN A 215 -12.18 4.41 -6.65
C GLN A 215 -10.68 4.16 -6.75
N ALA A 216 -10.11 3.26 -5.94
CA ALA A 216 -8.68 2.94 -5.92
C ALA A 216 -8.15 2.46 -7.30
N ASN A 217 -8.96 1.70 -8.05
CA ASN A 217 -8.61 1.26 -9.40
C ASN A 217 -8.81 2.36 -10.47
N ARG A 218 -9.53 3.45 -10.14
CA ARG A 218 -9.94 4.51 -11.09
C ARG A 218 -9.04 5.74 -11.10
N THR A 219 -8.18 5.95 -10.11
CA THR A 219 -7.33 7.16 -10.03
C THR A 219 -6.20 7.25 -11.05
N SER A 220 -6.06 6.27 -11.95
CA SER A 220 -5.31 6.47 -13.20
C SER A 220 -6.03 7.43 -14.16
N ILE A 221 -7.26 7.86 -13.90
CA ILE A 221 -8.05 8.67 -14.84
C ILE A 221 -7.52 10.11 -15.00
N ASP A 222 -6.95 10.73 -13.97
CA ASP A 222 -6.57 12.16 -13.99
C ASP A 222 -5.17 12.45 -14.59
N VAL A 223 -4.33 11.43 -14.77
CA VAL A 223 -3.00 11.58 -15.40
C VAL A 223 -3.14 11.41 -16.92
N LYS A 224 -2.61 12.36 -17.70
CA LYS A 224 -2.58 12.22 -19.16
C LYS A 224 -1.57 11.14 -19.55
N GLN A 225 -2.07 10.07 -20.14
CA GLN A 225 -1.27 8.88 -20.48
C GLN A 225 -1.28 8.62 -21.98
N TRP A 226 -0.14 8.19 -22.50
CA TRP A 226 -0.03 7.60 -23.84
C TRP A 226 1.20 6.70 -23.90
N LEU A 227 1.23 5.80 -24.88
CA LEU A 227 2.39 5.00 -25.20
C LEU A 227 3.08 5.56 -26.45
N VAL A 228 4.39 5.34 -26.52
CA VAL A 228 5.24 5.61 -27.69
C VAL A 228 5.81 4.27 -28.15
N PRO A 229 5.41 3.76 -29.32
CA PRO A 229 6.00 2.56 -29.89
C PRO A 229 7.46 2.83 -30.27
N VAL A 230 8.40 2.02 -29.79
CA VAL A 230 9.84 2.14 -30.11
C VAL A 230 10.51 0.76 -30.13
N ASP A 231 11.57 0.58 -30.89
CA ASP A 231 12.40 -0.62 -30.77
C ASP A 231 13.14 -0.60 -29.42
N HIS A 232 13.36 -1.78 -28.83
CA HIS A 232 14.03 -1.91 -27.53
C HIS A 232 15.40 -1.21 -27.50
N THR A 233 16.16 -1.34 -28.58
CA THR A 233 17.49 -0.76 -28.74
C THR A 233 17.47 0.78 -28.81
N ASP A 234 16.32 1.37 -29.14
CA ASP A 234 16.18 2.82 -29.34
C ASP A 234 15.51 3.54 -28.15
N LYS A 235 15.07 2.79 -27.12
CA LYS A 235 14.43 3.36 -25.92
C LYS A 235 15.27 4.44 -25.24
N GLY A 236 16.60 4.29 -25.24
CA GLY A 236 17.54 5.27 -24.68
C GLY A 236 17.43 6.62 -25.39
N ASN A 237 17.61 6.61 -26.71
CA ASN A 237 17.52 7.83 -27.53
C ASN A 237 16.10 8.42 -27.49
N ALA A 238 15.06 7.59 -27.56
CA ALA A 238 13.68 8.05 -27.45
C ALA A 238 13.41 8.76 -26.10
N THR A 239 14.00 8.26 -25.01
CA THR A 239 13.94 8.91 -23.70
C THR A 239 14.61 10.29 -23.74
N ILE A 240 15.82 10.38 -24.31
CA ILE A 240 16.54 11.65 -24.49
C ILE A 240 15.72 12.66 -25.30
N THR A 241 15.13 12.23 -26.42
CA THR A 241 14.28 13.08 -27.27
C THR A 241 13.06 13.59 -26.50
N LEU A 242 12.36 12.73 -25.76
CA LEU A 242 11.24 13.14 -24.90
C LEU A 242 11.65 14.21 -23.88
N LEU A 243 12.82 14.06 -23.25
CA LEU A 243 13.34 15.03 -22.28
C LEU A 243 13.63 16.39 -22.94
N ARG A 244 14.23 16.39 -24.14
CA ARG A 244 14.57 17.62 -24.89
C ARG A 244 13.34 18.37 -25.38
N GLU A 245 12.36 17.66 -25.93
CA GLU A 245 11.15 18.28 -26.48
C GLU A 245 10.26 18.88 -25.39
N ASN A 246 10.08 18.16 -24.28
CA ASN A 246 9.12 18.55 -23.25
C ASN A 246 9.71 19.47 -22.18
N LYS A 247 11.03 19.47 -21.99
CA LYS A 247 11.76 20.36 -21.04
C LYS A 247 11.16 20.36 -19.63
N TRP A 248 10.77 19.18 -19.13
CA TRP A 248 10.22 19.07 -17.78
C TRP A 248 11.23 19.55 -16.73
N SER A 249 10.77 20.34 -15.77
CA SER A 249 11.59 20.80 -14.64
C SER A 249 12.06 19.65 -13.77
N GLN A 250 11.26 18.58 -13.68
CA GLN A 250 11.61 17.36 -12.99
C GLN A 250 10.89 16.15 -13.58
N VAL A 251 11.57 15.01 -13.63
CA VAL A 251 11.04 13.76 -14.20
C VAL A 251 11.60 12.53 -13.48
N LEU A 252 10.74 11.55 -13.28
CA LEU A 252 11.10 10.23 -12.78
C LEU A 252 10.99 9.21 -13.93
N ILE A 253 12.09 8.52 -14.20
CA ILE A 253 12.21 7.55 -15.28
C ILE A 253 12.33 6.16 -14.66
N PHE A 254 11.43 5.26 -15.03
CA PHE A 254 11.43 3.88 -14.52
C PHE A 254 12.07 2.92 -15.50
N THR A 255 13.03 2.14 -15.03
CA THR A 255 13.66 1.03 -15.76
C THR A 255 13.37 -0.30 -15.07
N LYS A 256 13.42 -1.40 -15.84
CA LYS A 256 13.13 -2.75 -15.33
C LYS A 256 14.26 -3.30 -14.46
N THR A 257 15.51 -2.99 -14.81
CA THR A 257 16.70 -3.59 -14.18
C THR A 257 17.67 -2.53 -13.66
N LYS A 258 18.49 -2.94 -12.69
CA LYS A 258 19.54 -2.08 -12.11
C LYS A 258 20.58 -1.70 -13.17
N ALA A 259 21.04 -2.68 -13.95
CA ALA A 259 21.96 -2.45 -15.06
C ALA A 259 21.37 -1.51 -16.12
N GLY A 260 20.09 -1.65 -16.46
CA GLY A 260 19.41 -0.72 -17.37
C GLY A 260 19.32 0.70 -16.83
N ALA A 261 19.18 0.87 -15.50
CA ALA A 261 19.22 2.18 -14.87
C ALA A 261 20.59 2.86 -15.02
N ASP A 262 21.67 2.10 -14.83
CA ASP A 262 23.04 2.60 -14.97
C ASP A 262 23.39 2.93 -16.43
N VAL A 263 23.03 2.06 -17.37
CA VAL A 263 23.23 2.31 -18.82
C VAL A 263 22.50 3.57 -19.27
N LEU A 264 21.23 3.74 -18.88
CA LEU A 264 20.47 4.94 -19.23
C LEU A 264 21.06 6.18 -18.55
N LEU A 265 21.56 6.07 -17.32
CA LEU A 265 22.21 7.18 -16.64
C LEU A 265 23.46 7.66 -17.38
N GLU A 266 24.29 6.75 -17.86
CA GLU A 266 25.49 7.07 -18.64
C GLU A 266 25.12 7.82 -19.92
N GLN A 267 24.17 7.30 -20.70
CA GLN A 267 23.66 7.95 -21.92
C GLN A 267 23.12 9.36 -21.63
N LEU A 268 22.35 9.53 -20.56
CA LEU A 268 21.82 10.84 -20.17
C LEU A 268 22.95 11.83 -19.82
N LYS A 269 24.00 11.37 -19.12
CA LYS A 269 25.14 12.22 -18.75
C LYS A 269 25.96 12.63 -19.97
N GLU A 270 26.19 11.71 -20.92
CA GLU A 270 26.85 12.00 -22.19
C GLU A 270 26.12 13.08 -23.01
N GLU A 271 24.79 13.04 -23.00
CA GLU A 271 23.94 14.05 -23.65
C GLU A 271 23.76 15.35 -22.83
N GLY A 272 24.49 15.50 -21.72
CA GLY A 272 24.55 16.71 -20.91
C GLY A 272 23.45 16.86 -19.85
N PHE A 273 22.67 15.81 -19.58
CA PHE A 273 21.62 15.87 -18.56
C PHE A 273 22.18 15.69 -17.15
N LYS A 274 21.61 16.46 -16.21
CA LYS A 274 21.84 16.27 -14.78
C LYS A 274 20.92 15.17 -14.25
N ALA A 275 21.40 13.93 -14.26
CA ALA A 275 20.67 12.76 -13.81
C ALA A 275 21.45 11.97 -12.74
N GLU A 276 20.73 11.20 -11.92
CA GLU A 276 21.28 10.17 -11.03
C GLU A 276 20.39 8.92 -11.11
N ALA A 277 20.96 7.74 -10.82
CA ALA A 277 20.23 6.47 -10.76
C ALA A 277 20.02 6.00 -9.31
N LEU A 278 18.86 5.40 -9.06
CA LEU A 278 18.47 4.85 -7.76
C LEU A 278 17.99 3.41 -7.92
N HIS A 279 18.79 2.46 -7.43
CA HIS A 279 18.49 1.04 -7.43
C HIS A 279 19.01 0.37 -6.14
N GLY A 280 18.80 -0.94 -6.00
CA GLY A 280 19.11 -1.69 -4.78
C GLY A 280 20.60 -1.86 -4.46
N ASP A 281 21.50 -1.63 -5.43
CA ASP A 281 22.95 -1.78 -5.22
C ASP A 281 23.60 -0.46 -4.76
N LYS A 282 22.86 0.65 -4.79
CA LYS A 282 23.32 1.93 -4.26
C LYS A 282 23.45 1.85 -2.74
N HIS A 283 24.56 2.35 -2.21
CA HIS A 283 24.74 2.47 -0.78
C HIS A 283 23.66 3.37 -0.17
N GLN A 284 23.24 3.08 1.05
CA GLN A 284 22.13 3.81 1.66
C GLN A 284 22.40 5.32 1.82
N SER A 285 23.63 5.70 2.15
CA SER A 285 24.03 7.12 2.25
C SER A 285 23.85 7.84 0.91
N GLU A 286 24.23 7.18 -0.19
CA GLU A 286 24.05 7.67 -1.55
C GLU A 286 22.56 7.74 -1.92
N ARG A 287 21.77 6.70 -1.60
CA ARG A 287 20.31 6.71 -1.77
C ARG A 287 19.68 7.93 -1.10
N ASN A 288 19.99 8.17 0.18
CA ASN A 288 19.47 9.32 0.92
C ASN A 288 19.88 10.66 0.29
N ARG A 289 21.13 10.77 -0.18
CA ARG A 289 21.64 11.97 -0.87
C ARG A 289 20.88 12.25 -2.17
N ILE A 290 20.75 11.24 -3.04
CA ILE A 290 20.06 11.34 -4.32
C ILE A 290 18.60 11.72 -4.10
N LEU A 291 17.93 11.04 -3.16
CA LEU A 291 16.54 11.31 -2.82
C LEU A 291 16.32 12.72 -2.30
N ASN A 292 17.19 13.19 -1.41
CA ASN A 292 17.10 14.56 -0.89
C ASN A 292 17.35 15.59 -2.00
N ALA A 293 18.32 15.35 -2.88
CA ALA A 293 18.59 16.22 -4.03
C ALA A 293 17.39 16.28 -4.99
N PHE A 294 16.71 15.16 -5.21
CA PHE A 294 15.51 15.11 -6.04
C PHE A 294 14.33 15.82 -5.36
N LYS A 295 14.05 15.53 -4.07
CA LYS A 295 12.97 16.20 -3.32
C LYS A 295 13.14 17.72 -3.22
N THR A 296 14.38 18.20 -3.18
CA THR A 296 14.70 19.63 -3.12
C THR A 296 14.84 20.29 -4.50
N HIS A 297 14.42 19.62 -5.57
CA HIS A 297 14.51 20.06 -6.97
C HIS A 297 15.94 20.39 -7.45
N LYS A 298 16.98 19.97 -6.72
CA LYS A 298 18.39 20.12 -7.15
C LYS A 298 18.79 19.11 -8.21
N LEU A 299 18.08 17.98 -8.28
CA LEU A 299 18.21 16.95 -9.30
C LEU A 299 16.95 16.94 -10.18
N PRO A 300 17.04 17.26 -11.48
CA PRO A 300 15.89 17.28 -12.38
C PRO A 300 15.50 15.88 -12.88
N ILE A 301 16.45 14.96 -13.08
CA ILE A 301 16.16 13.63 -13.62
C ILE A 301 16.59 12.56 -12.63
N LEU A 302 15.66 11.66 -12.30
CA LEU A 302 15.93 10.48 -11.49
C LEU A 302 15.57 9.24 -12.31
N VAL A 303 16.54 8.36 -12.52
CA VAL A 303 16.33 7.02 -13.10
C VAL A 303 16.20 6.03 -11.97
N ALA A 304 15.17 5.20 -11.94
CA ALA A 304 14.96 4.27 -10.82
C ALA A 304 14.30 2.96 -11.24
N THR A 305 14.58 1.90 -10.47
CA THR A 305 13.80 0.65 -10.53
C THR A 305 12.61 0.73 -9.58
N ASP A 306 11.56 -0.07 -9.82
CA ASP A 306 10.36 -0.10 -8.97
C ASP A 306 10.70 -0.27 -7.50
N ILE A 307 11.52 -1.27 -7.17
CA ILE A 307 11.90 -1.58 -5.78
C ILE A 307 12.55 -0.37 -5.10
N ALA A 308 13.40 0.35 -5.82
CA ALA A 308 14.12 1.48 -5.25
C ALA A 308 13.28 2.76 -5.20
N ALA A 309 12.30 2.90 -6.10
CA ALA A 309 11.35 4.00 -6.13
C ALA A 309 10.09 3.79 -5.27
N ARG A 310 9.83 2.55 -4.84
CA ARG A 310 8.78 2.22 -3.88
C ARG A 310 9.10 2.86 -2.54
N GLY A 311 8.08 3.48 -1.95
CA GLY A 311 8.23 4.15 -0.68
C GLY A 311 8.91 5.52 -0.69
N LEU A 312 9.23 6.05 -1.88
CA LEU A 312 9.65 7.44 -2.00
C LEU A 312 8.43 8.35 -1.87
N ASP A 313 8.43 9.28 -0.93
CA ASP A 313 7.51 10.42 -0.91
C ASP A 313 7.96 11.46 -1.95
N ILE A 314 7.75 11.08 -3.21
CA ILE A 314 7.93 11.90 -4.39
C ILE A 314 6.56 11.86 -5.08
N ALA A 315 5.89 13.00 -5.09
CA ALA A 315 4.58 13.20 -5.68
C ALA A 315 4.57 14.52 -6.43
N ASN A 316 3.53 14.74 -7.24
CA ASN A 316 3.31 15.97 -8.01
C ASN A 316 4.44 16.26 -9.01
N LEU A 317 5.06 15.21 -9.55
CA LEU A 317 6.02 15.37 -10.64
C LEU A 317 5.32 15.89 -11.90
N PRO A 318 5.95 16.78 -12.67
CA PRO A 318 5.47 17.17 -14.00
C PRO A 318 5.30 15.97 -14.94
N ALA A 319 6.24 15.02 -14.87
CA ALA A 319 6.26 13.86 -15.75
C ALA A 319 6.79 12.60 -15.10
N VAL A 320 6.26 11.47 -15.56
CA VAL A 320 6.79 10.12 -15.34
C VAL A 320 7.02 9.47 -16.69
N VAL A 321 8.19 8.85 -16.89
CA VAL A 321 8.51 8.08 -18.09
C VAL A 321 8.74 6.63 -17.69
N ASN A 322 7.92 5.72 -18.20
CA ASN A 322 8.21 4.29 -18.16
C ASN A 322 9.12 3.98 -19.33
N HIS A 323 10.44 4.00 -19.10
CA HIS A 323 11.41 3.57 -20.10
C HIS A 323 11.21 2.08 -20.43
N ASP A 324 10.98 1.29 -19.39
CA ASP A 324 10.48 -0.09 -19.51
C ASP A 324 9.09 -0.20 -18.92
N LEU A 325 8.23 -1.07 -19.45
CA LEU A 325 6.99 -1.41 -18.76
C LEU A 325 7.31 -2.17 -17.46
N PRO A 326 6.50 -1.99 -16.40
CA PRO A 326 6.68 -2.77 -15.18
C PRO A 326 6.44 -4.26 -15.45
N PRO A 327 7.17 -5.16 -14.76
CA PRO A 327 6.99 -6.60 -14.92
C PRO A 327 5.61 -7.09 -14.44
N VAL A 328 4.95 -6.32 -13.58
CA VAL A 328 3.63 -6.60 -13.01
C VAL A 328 2.73 -5.38 -13.27
N ALA A 329 1.51 -5.59 -13.75
CA ALA A 329 0.63 -4.51 -14.19
C ALA A 329 0.27 -3.52 -13.06
N GLU A 330 0.13 -4.00 -11.83
CA GLU A 330 -0.21 -3.21 -10.65
C GLU A 330 0.81 -2.10 -10.37
N ASP A 331 2.09 -2.35 -10.64
CA ASP A 331 3.15 -1.35 -10.50
C ASP A 331 2.95 -0.16 -11.44
N TYR A 332 2.30 -0.35 -12.59
CA TYR A 332 2.03 0.74 -13.51
C TYR A 332 1.27 1.88 -12.82
N ILE A 333 0.22 1.54 -12.05
CA ILE A 333 -0.58 2.52 -11.29
C ILE A 333 0.29 3.24 -10.27
N HIS A 334 1.22 2.54 -9.61
CA HIS A 334 2.14 3.12 -8.64
C HIS A 334 3.17 4.07 -9.27
N ARG A 335 3.65 3.74 -10.48
CA ARG A 335 4.57 4.58 -11.24
C ARG A 335 3.91 5.86 -11.70
N ILE A 336 2.78 5.76 -12.40
CA ILE A 336 2.08 6.95 -12.92
C ILE A 336 1.47 7.79 -11.79
N GLY A 337 1.15 7.17 -10.65
CA GLY A 337 0.69 7.88 -9.46
C GLY A 337 1.71 8.86 -8.86
N ARG A 338 2.94 8.93 -9.38
CA ARG A 338 3.96 9.92 -9.01
C ARG A 338 3.75 11.29 -9.65
N THR A 339 2.87 11.37 -10.64
CA THR A 339 2.47 12.61 -11.32
C THR A 339 0.96 12.87 -11.14
N GLY A 340 0.54 14.11 -11.37
CA GLY A 340 -0.88 14.49 -11.51
C GLY A 340 -1.77 14.33 -10.27
N ARG A 341 -1.33 14.76 -9.07
CA ARG A 341 -2.21 14.80 -7.88
C ARG A 341 -2.67 16.22 -7.55
N ALA A 342 -3.69 16.33 -6.69
CA ALA A 342 -4.19 17.58 -6.12
C ALA A 342 -4.65 18.66 -7.14
N GLY A 343 -5.13 18.23 -8.31
CA GLY A 343 -5.63 19.14 -9.36
C GLY A 343 -4.57 19.57 -10.39
N GLU A 344 -3.30 19.21 -10.19
CA GLU A 344 -2.22 19.50 -11.14
C GLU A 344 -2.22 18.53 -12.33
N LYS A 345 -1.93 19.04 -13.53
CA LYS A 345 -1.89 18.24 -14.78
C LYS A 345 -0.53 17.56 -14.94
N GLY A 346 -0.49 16.27 -14.65
CA GLY A 346 0.67 15.40 -14.84
C GLY A 346 0.63 14.60 -16.14
N VAL A 347 1.80 14.23 -16.69
CA VAL A 347 1.90 13.32 -17.84
C VAL A 347 2.65 12.03 -17.49
N ALA A 348 2.16 10.91 -18.00
CA ALA A 348 2.85 9.62 -17.92
C ALA A 348 3.01 9.02 -19.32
N ILE A 349 4.26 8.76 -19.71
CA ILE A 349 4.60 8.24 -21.04
C ILE A 349 5.20 6.86 -20.88
N SER A 350 4.77 5.90 -21.68
CA SER A 350 5.38 4.57 -21.73
C SER A 350 6.05 4.30 -23.07
N LEU A 351 7.34 3.98 -23.05
CA LEU A 351 8.04 3.44 -24.21
C LEU A 351 7.75 1.94 -24.30
N VAL A 352 7.27 1.48 -25.45
CA VAL A 352 6.83 0.09 -25.62
C VAL A 352 7.45 -0.53 -26.86
N ALA A 353 8.16 -1.63 -26.66
CA ALA A 353 8.67 -2.49 -27.73
C ALA A 353 7.70 -3.63 -28.06
N ALA A 354 7.81 -4.18 -29.27
CA ALA A 354 6.86 -5.18 -29.77
C ALA A 354 6.74 -6.44 -28.88
N HIS A 355 7.84 -6.84 -28.22
CA HIS A 355 7.87 -8.02 -27.34
C HIS A 355 7.21 -7.78 -25.97
N GLU A 356 6.85 -6.54 -25.62
CA GLU A 356 6.21 -6.18 -24.34
C GLU A 356 4.67 -6.17 -24.44
N ILE A 357 4.09 -6.74 -25.52
CA ILE A 357 2.65 -6.68 -25.79
C ILE A 357 1.78 -7.38 -24.73
N ASP A 358 2.25 -8.48 -24.16
CA ASP A 358 1.52 -9.19 -23.11
C ASP A 358 1.42 -8.32 -21.84
N THR A 359 2.55 -7.72 -21.43
CA THR A 359 2.60 -6.77 -20.31
C THR A 359 1.74 -5.54 -20.56
N LEU A 360 1.78 -4.98 -21.77
CA LEU A 360 0.90 -3.87 -22.15
C LEU A 360 -0.58 -4.25 -22.02
N SER A 361 -0.93 -5.45 -22.49
CA SER A 361 -2.32 -5.93 -22.45
C SER A 361 -2.83 -6.10 -21.02
N GLU A 362 -1.99 -6.60 -20.10
CA GLU A 362 -2.31 -6.70 -18.68
C GLU A 362 -2.51 -5.32 -18.03
N ILE A 363 -1.64 -4.36 -18.35
CA ILE A 363 -1.75 -2.97 -17.88
C ILE A 363 -3.05 -2.33 -18.35
N GLU A 364 -3.36 -2.43 -19.65
CA GLU A 364 -4.57 -1.85 -20.23
C GLU A 364 -5.85 -2.49 -19.70
N GLN A 365 -5.82 -3.80 -19.45
CA GLN A 365 -6.90 -4.51 -18.77
C GLN A 365 -7.08 -4.00 -17.33
N LEU A 366 -6.00 -3.80 -16.59
CA LEU A 366 -6.03 -3.31 -15.22
C LEU A 366 -6.59 -1.88 -15.13
N ILE A 367 -6.15 -0.97 -16.00
CA ILE A 367 -6.64 0.42 -16.03
C ILE A 367 -8.00 0.55 -16.73
N GLY A 368 -8.49 -0.52 -17.37
CA GLY A 368 -9.78 -0.57 -18.05
C GLY A 368 -9.88 0.28 -19.32
N ARG A 369 -8.76 0.62 -19.96
CA ARG A 369 -8.70 1.40 -21.20
C ARG A 369 -7.44 1.12 -22.00
N ILE A 370 -7.52 1.28 -23.32
CA ILE A 370 -6.37 1.21 -24.22
C ILE A 370 -5.62 2.55 -24.14
N LEU A 371 -4.28 2.50 -24.07
CA LEU A 371 -3.46 3.70 -24.06
C LEU A 371 -3.38 4.28 -25.48
N PRO A 372 -3.60 5.60 -25.64
CA PRO A 372 -3.38 6.25 -26.93
C PRO A 372 -1.95 6.03 -27.40
N ARG A 373 -1.77 5.74 -28.69
CA ARG A 373 -0.45 5.58 -29.30
C ARG A 373 -0.02 6.90 -29.92
N LYS A 374 1.22 7.31 -29.69
CA LYS A 374 1.82 8.46 -30.34
C LYS A 374 3.21 8.12 -30.84
N ASP A 375 3.42 8.29 -32.13
CA ASP A 375 4.75 8.15 -32.70
C ASP A 375 5.63 9.31 -32.24
N LEU A 376 6.91 9.01 -32.01
CA LEU A 376 7.93 10.00 -31.69
C LEU A 376 8.79 10.18 -32.94
N ILE A 377 8.92 11.43 -33.37
CA ILE A 377 9.64 11.77 -34.60
C ILE A 377 11.10 11.31 -34.47
N GLY A 378 11.60 10.58 -35.46
CA GLY A 378 12.95 10.02 -35.46
C GLY A 378 13.10 8.67 -34.75
N HIS A 379 12.03 8.14 -34.14
CA HIS A 379 12.05 6.91 -33.34
C HIS A 379 10.97 5.90 -33.80
N VAL A 380 10.69 5.86 -35.10
CA VAL A 380 9.70 4.94 -35.67
C VAL A 380 10.23 3.51 -35.56
N PRO A 381 9.52 2.57 -34.91
CA PRO A 381 10.04 1.23 -34.70
C PRO A 381 10.03 0.42 -36.00
N ASN A 382 11.05 -0.40 -36.19
CA ASN A 382 11.06 -1.41 -37.24
C ASN A 382 10.09 -2.56 -36.93
N HIS A 383 9.90 -2.87 -35.64
CA HIS A 383 8.95 -3.87 -35.18
C HIS A 383 7.67 -3.21 -34.67
N ARG A 384 6.57 -3.35 -35.42
CA ARG A 384 5.27 -2.80 -35.02
C ARG A 384 4.80 -3.44 -33.69
N VAL A 385 4.45 -2.60 -32.72
CA VAL A 385 3.75 -3.03 -31.50
C VAL A 385 2.31 -3.42 -31.86
N PRO A 386 1.90 -4.69 -31.70
CA PRO A 386 0.55 -5.12 -32.06
C PRO A 386 -0.52 -4.38 -31.27
N ASP A 387 -1.76 -4.30 -31.78
CA ASP A 387 -2.87 -3.76 -31.00
C ASP A 387 -3.23 -4.72 -29.85
N SER A 388 -3.28 -4.18 -28.64
CA SER A 388 -3.70 -4.90 -27.44
C SER A 388 -5.21 -5.08 -27.49
N ALA A 389 -5.65 -6.30 -27.80
CA ALA A 389 -7.07 -6.64 -27.68
C ALA A 389 -7.35 -6.95 -26.21
N PRO A 390 -8.34 -6.29 -25.56
CA PRO A 390 -8.81 -6.77 -24.26
C PRO A 390 -9.29 -8.20 -24.48
N LYS A 391 -8.60 -9.19 -23.87
CA LYS A 391 -9.02 -10.58 -23.89
C LYS A 391 -10.36 -10.64 -23.17
N SER A 392 -11.45 -10.50 -23.92
CA SER A 392 -12.76 -10.90 -23.44
C SER A 392 -12.58 -12.32 -22.92
N ARG A 393 -12.90 -12.54 -21.64
CA ARG A 393 -12.96 -13.88 -21.07
C ARG A 393 -13.92 -14.66 -21.96
N LYS A 394 -13.39 -15.41 -22.93
CA LYS A 394 -14.15 -16.46 -23.60
C LYS A 394 -14.51 -17.41 -22.47
N ARG A 395 -15.74 -17.32 -21.98
CA ARG A 395 -16.43 -18.45 -21.36
C ARG A 395 -16.10 -19.63 -22.28
N LYS A 396 -15.43 -20.65 -21.75
CA LYS A 396 -15.38 -21.94 -22.40
C LYS A 396 -16.84 -22.35 -22.54
N GLU A 397 -17.44 -22.11 -23.71
CA GLU A 397 -18.65 -22.79 -24.12
C GLU A 397 -18.27 -24.26 -24.16
N GLU A 398 -18.75 -25.01 -23.18
CA GLU A 398 -18.76 -26.46 -23.23
C GLU A 398 -19.43 -26.86 -24.54
N GLN A 399 -18.66 -27.52 -25.40
CA GLN A 399 -19.18 -28.10 -26.63
C GLN A 399 -20.34 -29.05 -26.26
N PRO A 400 -21.51 -28.93 -26.91
CA PRO A 400 -22.58 -29.88 -26.70
C PRO A 400 -22.14 -31.23 -27.26
N LEU A 401 -21.95 -32.20 -26.36
CA LEU A 401 -21.73 -33.61 -26.71
C LEU A 401 -22.86 -34.07 -27.64
N GLY A 402 -22.47 -34.42 -28.86
CA GLY A 402 -23.36 -34.86 -29.92
C GLY A 402 -24.19 -36.08 -29.52
N LYS A 403 -25.48 -35.98 -29.79
CA LYS A 403 -26.46 -37.07 -29.72
C LYS A 403 -26.02 -38.22 -30.65
N LYS A 404 -25.81 -39.40 -30.09
CA LYS A 404 -25.99 -40.68 -30.80
C LYS A 404 -27.09 -41.47 -30.10
N ALA A 405 -28.22 -41.58 -30.78
CA ALA A 405 -29.29 -42.51 -30.45
C ALA A 405 -28.97 -43.88 -31.07
N ASN A 406 -29.02 -44.96 -30.29
CA ASN A 406 -29.77 -46.17 -30.68
C ASN A 406 -29.99 -47.18 -29.54
N LYS A 407 -31.29 -47.44 -29.31
CA LYS A 407 -31.98 -48.73 -29.07
C LYS A 407 -31.64 -49.67 -27.90
N ARG A 408 -32.73 -49.88 -27.14
CA ARG A 408 -33.27 -51.13 -26.52
C ARG A 408 -32.59 -51.54 -25.20
N ARG A 409 -33.31 -51.77 -24.10
CA ARG A 409 -34.44 -52.70 -23.93
C ARG A 409 -35.24 -52.40 -22.64
N SER A 410 -36.48 -52.88 -22.63
CA SER A 410 -37.58 -52.76 -21.67
C SER A 410 -37.41 -53.37 -20.26
N ASN A 411 -38.03 -52.76 -19.24
CA ASN A 411 -39.10 -53.32 -18.37
C ASN A 411 -39.51 -52.30 -17.28
N LYS A 412 -40.80 -51.91 -17.20
CA LYS A 412 -41.82 -52.25 -16.14
C LYS A 412 -41.29 -52.03 -14.71
N ALA A 413 -41.96 -51.35 -13.77
CA ALA A 413 -43.37 -51.00 -13.58
C ALA A 413 -43.54 -49.83 -12.57
N THR A 414 -44.75 -49.29 -12.51
CA THR A 414 -45.31 -48.16 -11.76
C THR A 414 -45.49 -48.40 -10.23
N PRO A 415 -45.85 -47.35 -9.42
CA PRO A 415 -45.63 -47.19 -7.97
C PRO A 415 -46.89 -47.58 -7.13
N PRO A 416 -47.01 -47.34 -5.78
CA PRO A 416 -47.28 -46.00 -5.19
C PRO A 416 -46.90 -45.74 -3.70
N ARG A 417 -46.78 -44.44 -3.34
CA ARG A 417 -47.42 -43.69 -2.22
C ARG A 417 -47.61 -44.33 -0.82
N ASN A 418 -47.10 -43.68 0.25
CA ASN A 418 -47.84 -43.23 1.47
C ASN A 418 -46.88 -42.55 2.49
N THR A 419 -47.09 -41.28 2.89
CA THR A 419 -47.84 -40.74 4.07
C THR A 419 -47.24 -40.98 5.45
N GLY A 420 -47.16 -39.89 6.23
CA GLY A 420 -47.14 -39.88 7.70
C GLY A 420 -46.01 -39.00 8.26
N THR A 421 -46.25 -37.73 8.63
CA THR A 421 -46.79 -37.20 9.90
C THR A 421 -45.91 -37.42 11.13
N GLY A 422 -45.61 -36.33 11.86
CA GLY A 422 -45.06 -36.32 13.23
C GLY A 422 -43.93 -35.30 13.39
N GLU A 423 -44.23 -34.00 13.53
CA GLU A 423 -44.35 -33.25 14.80
C GLU A 423 -43.06 -32.99 15.63
N ARG A 424 -42.82 -31.68 15.84
CA ARG A 424 -42.26 -30.98 17.02
C ARG A 424 -40.77 -31.18 17.41
N LYS A 425 -40.02 -30.07 17.40
CA LYS A 425 -39.82 -29.22 18.60
C LYS A 425 -39.12 -27.89 18.29
N LYS A 426 -39.63 -26.83 18.93
CA LYS A 426 -39.05 -25.48 19.07
C LYS A 426 -37.92 -25.46 20.11
N ALA A 427 -36.89 -24.66 19.86
CA ALA A 427 -36.19 -23.78 20.80
C ALA A 427 -35.35 -22.83 19.91
N GLY A 428 -35.43 -21.50 19.94
CA GLY A 428 -35.68 -20.61 21.07
C GLY A 428 -34.33 -20.23 21.70
N GLY A 429 -33.65 -19.22 21.17
CA GLY A 429 -32.33 -18.80 21.61
C GLY A 429 -31.85 -17.54 20.91
N ASP A 430 -32.59 -16.46 21.13
CA ASP A 430 -32.22 -15.09 20.79
C ASP A 430 -30.93 -14.71 21.56
N ARG A 431 -29.91 -14.25 20.85
CA ARG A 431 -28.76 -13.55 21.43
C ARG A 431 -28.50 -12.31 20.60
N SER A 432 -29.20 -11.26 21.01
CA SER A 432 -28.85 -9.86 20.82
C SER A 432 -27.34 -9.64 21.02
N ALA A 433 -26.66 -9.24 19.95
CA ALA A 433 -25.31 -8.73 20.00
C ALA A 433 -25.36 -7.32 20.62
N GLU A 434 -25.01 -7.21 21.89
CA GLU A 434 -24.69 -5.92 22.51
C GLU A 434 -23.42 -5.37 21.89
N ASN A 435 -23.63 -4.42 20.99
CA ASN A 435 -22.65 -3.57 20.36
C ASN A 435 -22.09 -2.58 21.41
N ASN A 436 -21.15 -3.03 22.24
CA ASN A 436 -20.43 -2.14 23.15
C ASN A 436 -19.20 -1.59 22.43
N GLY A 437 -19.37 -0.42 21.79
CA GLY A 437 -18.32 0.39 21.17
C GLY A 437 -17.34 1.03 22.17
N ASN A 438 -16.80 0.23 23.09
CA ASN A 438 -15.71 0.67 23.94
C ASN A 438 -14.38 0.44 23.22
N SER A 439 -13.68 1.53 22.93
CA SER A 439 -12.32 1.52 22.42
C SER A 439 -11.44 0.54 23.22
N LEU A 440 -10.67 -0.31 22.53
CA LEU A 440 -9.70 -1.24 23.16
C LEU A 440 -8.64 -0.53 24.01
N PHE A 441 -8.53 0.78 23.84
CA PHE A 441 -7.72 1.65 24.68
C PHE A 441 -8.31 1.89 26.09
N ALA A 442 -9.62 1.74 26.27
CA ALA A 442 -10.32 1.95 27.55
C ALA A 442 -10.33 0.71 28.47
N GLY A 443 -9.97 -0.48 27.96
CA GLY A 443 -10.38 -1.77 28.56
C GLY A 443 -9.35 -2.57 29.37
N ARG A 444 -8.07 -2.20 29.43
CA ARG A 444 -7.06 -2.95 30.21
C ARG A 444 -6.72 -2.26 31.53
N LYS A 445 -7.53 -2.50 32.57
CA LYS A 445 -7.07 -2.41 33.97
C LYS A 445 -6.32 -3.70 34.31
N ASN A 446 -5.02 -3.56 34.63
CA ASN A 446 -4.15 -4.52 35.33
C ASN A 446 -4.38 -6.02 35.07
N ILE A 447 -3.54 -6.60 34.19
CA ILE A 447 -3.20 -8.03 34.30
C ILE A 447 -1.88 -8.12 35.05
N THR A 448 -1.96 -8.02 36.38
CA THR A 448 -0.93 -8.57 37.28
C THR A 448 -1.43 -9.93 37.74
N LYS A 449 -0.82 -11.00 37.21
CA LYS A 449 -0.58 -12.31 37.84
C LYS A 449 -0.17 -13.32 36.76
N ARG A 450 1.14 -13.46 36.54
CA ARG A 450 1.68 -14.80 36.30
C ARG A 450 2.21 -15.29 37.64
N SER A 451 1.46 -16.21 38.22
CA SER A 451 1.95 -17.07 39.28
C SER A 451 3.18 -17.82 38.77
N ILE A 452 4.20 -17.83 39.61
CA ILE A 452 5.29 -18.80 39.55
C ILE A 452 4.67 -20.18 39.73
N ASP A 453 4.94 -21.07 38.79
CA ASP A 453 5.23 -22.50 38.99
C ASP A 453 6.00 -23.02 37.77
#